data_AF-A0A1Y4L4D2-F1
#
_entry.id   AF-A0A1Y4L4D2-F1
#
_cell.length_a   1.000
_cell.length_b   1.000
_cell.length_c   1.000
_cell.angle_alpha   90.00
_cell.angle_beta   90.00
_cell.angle_gamma   90.00
#
_symmetry.space_group_name_H-M   'P 1'
#
loop_
_entity.id
_entity.type
_entity.pdbx_description
1 polymer ?
#
loop_
_entity_poly.entity_id
_entity_poly.type
_entity_poly.pdbx_seq_one_letter_code
_entity_poly.pdbx_strand_id
1 'polypeptide(L)' 'MKVTMEIGKHKSEIVIQDFHEEYFVRMIYIAARTVADQCMKCGIDKKEVEEMMLEEVRTALEDIEKNKKK' A
#
# COMPACT_ATOMS: atom_id res chain seq x y z
N MET A 1 14.99 -7.03 6.91
CA MET A 1 14.18 -5.98 7.56
C MET A 1 12.98 -6.63 8.25
N LYS A 2 12.53 -6.17 9.42
CA LYS A 2 11.31 -6.70 10.07
C LYS A 2 10.20 -5.65 9.96
N VAL A 3 9.12 -5.95 9.25
CA VAL A 3 7.97 -5.06 9.11
C VAL A 3 6.79 -5.69 9.83
N THR A 4 6.19 -4.94 10.74
CA THR A 4 4.95 -5.37 11.39
C THR A 4 3.79 -4.77 10.62
N MET A 5 2.95 -5.62 10.04
CA MET A 5 1.78 -5.19 9.30
C MET A 5 0.53 -5.50 10.12
N GLU A 6 -0.32 -4.49 10.30
CA GLU A 6 -1.52 -4.57 11.13
C GLU A 6 -2.73 -4.26 10.25
N ILE A 7 -3.62 -5.25 10.07
CA ILE A 7 -4.86 -5.11 9.31
C ILE A 7 -6.02 -5.44 10.24
N GLY A 8 -6.74 -4.41 10.68
CA GLY A 8 -7.84 -4.54 11.64
C GLY A 8 -7.35 -5.07 12.99
N LYS A 9 -7.90 -6.21 13.44
CA LYS A 9 -7.49 -6.87 14.71
C LYS A 9 -6.31 -7.83 14.55
N HIS A 10 -5.84 -8.04 13.32
CA HIS A 10 -4.80 -9.00 13.01
C HIS A 10 -3.45 -8.31 12.88
N LYS A 11 -2.50 -8.74 13.71
CA LYS A 11 -1.11 -8.30 13.68
C LYS A 11 -0.25 -9.43 13.13
N SER A 12 0.49 -9.17 12.06
CA SER A 12 1.44 -10.14 11.49
C SER A 12 2.82 -9.53 11.43
N GLU A 13 3.79 -10.23 12.02
CA GLU A 13 5.20 -9.88 11.88
C GLU A 13 5.74 -10.50 10.60
N ILE A 14 6.05 -9.66 9.62
CA ILE A 14 6.65 -10.09 8.37
C ILE A 14 8.16 -9.87 8.50
N VAL A 15 8.88 -10.97 8.66
CA VAL A 15 10.35 -10.95 8.58
C VAL A 15 10.71 -10.96 7.10
N ILE A 16 11.11 -9.80 6.59
CA ILE A 16 11.57 -9.62 5.22
C ILE A 16 13.07 -9.96 5.19
N GLN A 17 13.40 -11.23 4.94
CA GLN A 17 14.75 -11.67 4.58
C GLN A 17 14.92 -11.47 3.07
N ASP A 18 15.94 -10.71 2.67
CA ASP A 18 16.37 -10.52 1.27
C ASP A 18 15.24 -10.37 0.24
N PHE A 19 14.26 -9.49 0.51
CA PHE A 19 13.32 -9.12 -0.53
C PHE A 19 14.05 -8.32 -1.59
N HIS A 20 14.18 -8.90 -2.79
CA HIS A 20 14.39 -8.10 -3.98
C HIS A 20 13.28 -7.05 -4.06
N GLU A 21 13.64 -5.79 -4.30
CA GLU A 21 12.70 -4.66 -4.42
C GLU A 21 11.52 -4.98 -5.34
N GLU A 22 11.74 -5.78 -6.38
CA GLU A 22 10.71 -6.27 -7.30
C GLU A 22 9.57 -7.02 -6.60
N TYR A 23 9.86 -7.88 -5.61
CA TYR A 23 8.83 -8.60 -4.86
C TYR A 23 8.04 -7.67 -3.94
N PHE A 24 8.68 -6.65 -3.39
CA PHE A 24 8.03 -5.67 -2.53
C PHE A 24 7.06 -4.80 -3.34
N VAL A 25 7.52 -4.28 -4.49
CA VAL A 25 6.69 -3.54 -5.44
C VAL A 25 5.51 -4.39 -5.92
N ARG A 26 5.75 -5.68 -6.21
CA ARG A 26 4.70 -6.61 -6.64
C ARG A 26 3.65 -6.86 -5.54
N MET A 27 4.05 -6.95 -4.28
CA MET A 27 3.10 -7.06 -3.16
C MET A 27 2.24 -5.80 -3.00
N ILE A 28 2.83 -4.61 -3.07
CA ILE A 28 2.10 -3.34 -3.02
C ILE A 28 1.07 -3.28 -4.16
N TYR A 29 1.48 -3.63 -5.38
CA TYR A 29 0.59 -3.65 -6.53
C TYR A 29 -0.60 -4.61 -6.34
N ILE A 30 -0.37 -5.81 -5.81
CA ILE A 30 -1.43 -6.79 -5.53
C ILE A 30 -2.39 -6.26 -4.46
N ALA A 31 -1.87 -5.64 -3.40
CA ALA A 31 -2.69 -5.06 -2.34
C ALA A 31 -3.57 -3.91 -2.87
N ALA A 32 -2.98 -2.97 -3.61
CA ALA A 32 -3.68 -1.86 -4.24
C ALA A 32 -4.79 -2.35 -5.19
N ARG A 33 -4.49 -3.32 -6.06
CA ARG A 33 -5.48 -3.91 -6.96
C ARG A 33 -6.62 -4.59 -6.21
N THR A 34 -6.31 -5.33 -5.14
CA THR A 34 -7.33 -6.00 -4.33
C THR A 34 -8.29 -5.01 -3.70
N VAL A 35 -7.77 -3.90 -3.15
CA VAL A 35 -8.60 -2.83 -2.58
C VAL A 35 -9.45 -2.18 -3.66
N ALA A 36 -8.86 -1.86 -4.82
CA ALA A 36 -9.60 -1.26 -5.94
C ALA A 36 -10.75 -2.16 -6.43
N ASP A 37 -10.50 -3.46 -6.57
CA ASP A 37 -11.53 -4.44 -6.97
C ASP A 37 -12.66 -4.52 -5.94
N GLN A 38 -12.37 -4.40 -4.64
CA GLN A 38 -13.41 -4.38 -3.60
C GLN A 38 -14.22 -3.09 -3.63
N CYS A 39 -13.57 -1.93 -3.81
CA CYS A 39 -14.26 -0.65 -3.95
C CYS A 39 -15.24 -0.66 -5.14
N MET A 40 -14.79 -1.16 -6.29
CA MET A 40 -15.65 -1.29 -7.47
C MET A 40 -16.82 -2.28 -7.25
N LYS A 41 -16.61 -3.37 -6.50
CA LYS A 41 -17.69 -4.30 -6.12
C LYS A 41 -18.73 -3.66 -5.19
N CYS A 42 -18.32 -2.68 -4.39
CA CYS A 42 -19.22 -1.89 -3.55
C CYS A 42 -19.95 -0.79 -4.34
N GLY A 43 -19.74 -0.67 -5.66
CA GLY A 43 -20.39 0.32 -6.51
C GLY A 43 -19.72 1.69 -6.52
N ILE A 44 -18.49 1.80 -5.99
CA ILE A 44 -17.70 3.03 -6.09
C ILE A 44 -17.20 3.19 -7.53
N ASP A 45 -17.28 4.41 -8.05
CA ASP A 45 -16.85 4.69 -9.42
C ASP A 45 -15.35 4.43 -9.56
N LYS A 46 -14.96 3.81 -10.68
CA LYS A 46 -13.56 3.47 -10.95
C LYS A 46 -12.66 4.71 -10.91
N LYS A 47 -13.14 5.85 -11.41
CA LYS A 47 -12.37 7.09 -11.43
C LYS A 47 -12.13 7.63 -10.02
N GLU A 48 -13.13 7.53 -9.16
CA GLU A 48 -13.03 7.91 -7.74
C GLU A 48 -12.02 7.02 -7.01
N VAL A 49 -12.03 5.70 -7.28
CA VAL A 49 -11.04 4.76 -6.74
C VAL A 49 -9.61 5.09 -7.22
N GLU A 50 -9.43 5.41 -8.51
CA GLU A 50 -8.14 5.81 -9.06
C GLU A 50 -7.62 7.11 -8.44
N GLU A 51 -8.48 8.11 -8.26
CA GLU A 51 -8.16 9.39 -7.63
C GLU A 51 -7.74 9.20 -6.16
N MET A 52 -8.51 8.43 -5.38
CA MET A 52 -8.18 8.08 -4.00
C MET A 52 -6.82 7.36 -3.88
N MET A 53 -6.56 6.38 -4.75
CA MET A 53 -5.29 5.65 -4.76
C MET A 53 -4.09 6.55 -5.07
N LEU A 54 -4.25 7.47 -6.03
CA LEU A 54 -3.20 8.43 -6.39
C LEU A 54 -2.91 9.41 -5.25
N GLU A 55 -3.93 9.86 -4.52
CA GLU A 55 -3.78 10.74 -3.37
C GLU A 55 -3.05 10.06 -2.22
N GLU A 56 -3.41 8.83 -1.88
CA GLU A 56 -2.71 8.03 -0.86
C GLU A 56 -1.24 7.78 -1.22
N VAL A 57 -0.94 7.47 -2.50
CA VAL A 57 0.44 7.30 -2.98
C VAL A 57 1.23 8.61 -2.88
N ARG A 58 0.62 9.76 -3.22
CA ARG A 58 1.29 11.06 -3.09
C ARG A 58 1.61 11.37 -1.63
N THR A 59 0.65 11.22 -0.73
CA THR A 59 0.86 11.44 0.72
C THR A 59 1.99 10.57 1.25
N ALA A 60 2.01 9.29 0.87
CA ALA A 60 3.08 8.38 1.26
C ALA A 60 4.47 8.81 0.74
N LEU A 61 4.55 9.31 -0.51
CA LEU A 61 5.80 9.81 -1.08
C LEU A 61 6.28 11.09 -0.38
N GLU A 62 5.39 12.02 -0.06
CA GLU A 62 5.71 13.24 0.67
C GLU A 62 6.25 12.95 2.08
N ASP A 63 5.68 11.97 2.78
CA ASP A 63 6.13 11.58 4.11
C ASP A 63 7.50 10.90 4.09
N ILE A 64 7.82 10.15 3.03
CA ILE A 64 9.17 9.61 2.81
C ILE A 64 10.17 10.76 2.59
N GLU A 65 9.82 11.76 1.77
CA GLU A 65 10.70 12.91 1.54
C GLU A 65 10.93 13.75 2.80
N LYS A 66 9.89 13.98 3.61
CA LYS A 66 10.01 14.68 4.90
C LYS A 66 10.93 13.94 5.87
N ASN A 67 10.85 12.60 5.91
CA ASN A 67 11.69 11.80 6.79
C ASN A 67 13.13 11.65 6.28
N LYS A 68 13.38 11.73 4.96
CA LYS A 68 14.75 11.76 4.39
C LYS A 68 15.52 13.05 4.68
N LYS A 69 14.84 14.12 5.08
CA LYS A 69 15.44 15.42 5.44
C LYS A 69 15.74 15.56 6.94
N LYS A 70 15.48 14.52 7.75
CA LYS A 70 15.86 14.42 9.17
C LYS A 70 17.04 13.48 9.34
#